data_AF-A0A1I2BI53-F1
#
_entry.id   AF-A0A1I2BI53-F1
#
_cell.length_a   1.000
_cell.length_b   1.000
_cell.length_c   1.000
_cell.angle_alpha   90.00
_cell.angle_beta   90.00
_cell.angle_gamma   90.00
#
_symmetry.space_group_name_H-M   'P 1'
#
loop_
_entity.id
_entity.type
_entity.pdbx_description
1 polymer ?
#
loop_
_entity_poly.entity_id
_entity_poly.type
_entity_poly.pdbx_seq_one_letter_code
_entity_poly.pdbx_strand_id
1 'polypeptide(L)'
;MDTPDQPFDRALLYLRAAGHDTGPETRARLHSLLQVHAADNPALSNGQLLARMPDWFTLPGPCQGRPLPPITRASIGYPRE
;
A
#
# COMPACT_ATOMS: atom_id res chain seq x y z
N MET A 1 -14.89 13.84 -3.09
CA MET A 1 -15.18 13.33 -1.74
C MET A 1 -13.82 13.05 -1.12
N ASP A 2 -13.23 14.07 -0.50
CA ASP A 2 -11.89 14.01 0.09
C ASP A 2 -12.04 13.57 1.54
N THR A 3 -12.37 12.30 1.72
CA THR A 3 -12.18 11.70 3.05
C THR A 3 -10.68 11.70 3.26
N PRO A 4 -10.14 12.29 4.35
CA PRO A 4 -8.71 12.18 4.63
C PRO A 4 -8.43 10.69 4.80
N ASP A 5 -7.90 10.09 3.74
CA ASP A 5 -7.50 8.69 3.70
C ASP A 5 -6.40 8.59 4.75
N GLN A 6 -6.76 8.06 5.93
CA GLN A 6 -5.86 8.03 7.06
C GLN A 6 -4.63 7.22 6.61
N PRO A 7 -3.41 7.73 6.80
CA PRO A 7 -2.19 7.11 6.28
C PRO A 7 -2.06 5.64 6.72
N PHE A 8 -2.65 5.31 7.87
CA PHE A 8 -2.77 3.96 8.41
C PHE A 8 -3.61 3.01 7.53
N ASP A 9 -4.81 3.41 7.09
CA ASP A 9 -5.68 2.56 6.27
C ASP A 9 -5.06 2.30 4.89
N ARG A 10 -4.48 3.34 4.30
CA ARG A 10 -3.79 3.22 3.01
C ARG A 10 -2.56 2.31 3.10
N ALA A 11 -1.80 2.44 4.18
CA ALA A 11 -0.67 1.58 4.51
C ALA A 11 -1.10 0.11 4.64
N LEU A 12 -2.22 -0.17 5.30
CA LEU A 12 -2.76 -1.53 5.41
C LEU A 12 -3.17 -2.11 4.05
N LEU A 13 -3.78 -1.30 3.19
CA LEU A 13 -4.11 -1.71 1.82
C LEU A 13 -2.87 -2.13 1.03
N TYR A 14 -1.79 -1.34 1.11
CA TYR A 14 -0.53 -1.66 0.43
C TYR A 14 0.14 -2.91 0.99
N LEU A 15 0.16 -3.07 2.32
CA LEU A 15 0.70 -4.28 2.96
C LEU A 15 -0.06 -5.53 2.52
N ARG A 16 -1.40 -5.47 2.51
CA ARG A 16 -2.23 -6.57 2.03
C ARG A 16 -1.98 -6.90 0.56
N ALA A 17 -1.85 -5.87 -0.29
CA ALA A 17 -1.55 -6.05 -1.71
C ALA A 17 -0.16 -6.67 -1.95
N ALA A 18 0.81 -6.37 -1.08
CA ALA A 18 2.13 -6.97 -1.09
C ALA A 18 2.17 -8.41 -0.54
N GLY A 19 1.03 -8.94 -0.06
CA GLY A 19 0.93 -10.29 0.49
C GLY A 19 1.34 -10.40 1.96
N HIS A 20 1.46 -9.28 2.68
CA HIS A 20 1.72 -9.30 4.12
C HIS A 20 0.43 -9.54 4.91
N ASP A 21 0.58 -10.28 6.02
CA ASP A 21 -0.49 -10.44 6.99
C ASP A 21 -0.79 -9.10 7.67
N THR A 22 -2.05 -8.66 7.59
CA THR A 22 -2.53 -7.42 8.23
C THR A 22 -3.16 -7.69 9.60
N GLY A 23 -2.65 -8.68 10.32
CA GLY A 23 -3.08 -9.06 11.65
C GLY A 23 -2.75 -8.02 12.73
N PRO A 24 -3.15 -8.29 13.99
CA PRO A 24 -3.02 -7.35 15.09
C PRO A 24 -1.56 -6.94 15.35
N GLU A 25 -0.60 -7.85 15.14
CA GLU A 25 0.83 -7.57 15.34
C GLU A 25 1.37 -6.58 14.30
N THR A 26 1.08 -6.81 13.02
CA THR A 26 1.43 -5.90 11.91
C THR A 26 0.80 -4.53 12.11
N ARG A 27 -0.47 -4.48 12.55
CA ARG A 27 -1.19 -3.23 12.84
C ARG A 27 -0.55 -2.46 13.98
N ALA A 28 -0.19 -3.12 15.08
CA ALA A 28 0.48 -2.51 16.21
C ALA A 28 1.86 -1.96 15.81
N ARG A 29 2.63 -2.73 15.03
CA ARG A 29 3.94 -2.30 14.51
C ARG A 29 3.81 -1.08 13.60
N LEU A 30 2.83 -1.08 12.69
CA LEU A 30 2.56 0.04 11.79
C LEU A 30 2.17 1.30 12.57
N HIS A 31 1.30 1.15 13.58
CA HIS A 31 0.88 2.27 14.43
C HIS A 31 2.07 2.88 15.19
N SER A 32 2.93 2.06 15.78
CA SER A 32 4.15 2.54 16.45
C SER A 32 5.10 3.26 15.48
N LEU A 33 5.30 2.74 14.28
CA LEU A 33 6.16 3.39 13.27
C LEU A 33 5.59 4.74 12.83
N LEU A 34 4.29 4.80 12.56
CA LEU A 34 3.61 6.06 12.21
C LEU A 34 3.73 7.08 13.34
N GLN A 35 3.58 6.65 14.60
CA GLN A 35 3.69 7.52 15.76
C GLN A 35 5.14 8.04 15.95
N VAL A 36 6.14 7.18 15.81
CA VAL A 36 7.56 7.57 15.89
C VAL A 36 7.91 8.57 14.78
N HIS A 37 7.50 8.31 13.54
CA HIS A 37 7.79 9.21 12.41
C HIS A 37 6.99 10.51 12.46
N ALA A 38 5.75 10.49 12.97
CA ALA A 38 4.97 11.70 13.21
C ALA A 38 5.59 12.58 14.31
N ALA A 39 6.19 11.96 15.34
CA ALA A 39 6.88 12.67 16.42
C ALA A 39 8.25 13.23 15.97
N ASP A 40 8.98 12.47 15.15
CA ASP A 40 10.30 12.83 14.63
C ASP A 40 10.21 13.93 13.55
N ASN A 41 9.20 13.87 12.68
CA ASN A 41 9.04 14.81 11.58
C ASN A 41 7.55 15.08 11.27
N PRO A 42 6.90 15.99 12.02
CA PRO A 42 5.48 16.31 11.85
C PRO A 42 5.15 16.99 10.50
N ALA A 43 6.17 17.44 9.77
CA ALA A 43 6.02 18.05 8.44
C ALA A 43 5.98 17.02 7.28
N LEU A 44 6.23 15.73 7.55
CA LEU A 44 6.18 14.70 6.52
C LEU A 44 4.74 14.52 6.04
N SER A 45 4.54 14.69 4.74
CA SER A 45 3.27 14.36 4.10
C SER A 45 3.02 12.85 4.15
N ASN A 46 1.75 12.46 4.28
CA ASN A 46 1.33 11.04 4.21
C ASN A 46 1.95 10.29 3.03
N GLY A 47 2.13 10.95 1.88
CA GLY A 47 2.78 10.34 0.70
C GLY A 47 4.26 10.00 0.92
N GLN A 48 5.00 10.84 1.65
CA GLN A 48 6.40 10.60 1.97
C GLN A 48 6.57 9.49 3.02
N LEU A 49 5.60 9.40 3.94
CA LEU A 49 5.57 8.36 4.96
C LEU A 49 5.27 6.99 4.31
N LEU A 50 4.30 6.94 3.40
CA LEU A 50 4.01 5.75 2.60
C LEU A 50 5.20 5.31 1.72
N ALA A 51 5.98 6.26 1.20
CA ALA A 51 7.17 5.94 0.41
C ALA A 51 8.26 5.22 1.20
N ARG A 52 8.28 5.33 2.55
CA ARG A 52 9.23 4.64 3.43
C ARG A 52 8.74 3.28 3.93
N MET A 53 7.47 2.94 3.73
CA MET A 53 6.92 1.64 4.14
C MET A 53 7.65 0.41 3.60
N PRO A 54 8.11 0.38 2.33
CA PRO A 54 8.84 -0.77 1.80
C PRO A 54 10.08 -1.11 2.63
N ASP A 55 10.75 -0.07 3.14
CA ASP A 55 11.94 -0.19 3.97
C ASP A 55 11.61 -0.78 5.35
N TRP A 56 10.49 -0.38 5.96
CA TRP A 56 10.09 -0.83 7.30
C TRP A 56 9.54 -2.26 7.35
N PHE A 57 8.90 -2.70 6.28
CA PHE A 57 8.25 -4.02 6.20
C PHE A 57 9.01 -5.01 5.32
N THR A 58 10.20 -4.64 4.84
CA THR A 58 11.00 -5.45 3.90
C THR A 58 10.14 -5.91 2.73
N LEU A 59 9.28 -5.02 2.23
CA LEU A 59 8.38 -5.37 1.14
C LEU A 59 9.25 -5.81 -0.05
N PRO A 60 8.89 -6.89 -0.76
CA PRO A 60 9.56 -7.20 -2.01
C PRO A 60 9.50 -5.94 -2.86
N GLY A 61 10.66 -5.45 -3.29
CA GLY A 61 10.75 -4.26 -4.13
C GLY A 61 9.81 -4.37 -5.34
N PRO A 62 9.46 -3.25 -6.00
CA PRO A 62 8.58 -3.29 -7.18
C PRO A 62 9.08 -4.41 -8.08
N CYS A 63 8.20 -5.37 -8.40
CA CYS A 63 8.54 -6.57 -9.15
C CYS A 63 9.16 -6.17 -10.52
N GLN A 64 10.45 -5.85 -10.55
CA GLN A 64 11.16 -5.25 -11.69
C GLN A 64 11.39 -6.23 -12.83
N GLY A 65 10.80 -7.42 -12.79
CA GLY A 65 11.09 -8.48 -13.76
C GLY A 65 9.96 -9.45 -14.04
N ARG A 66 8.74 -9.20 -13.56
CA ARG A 66 7.60 -9.99 -14.05
C ARG A 66 7.05 -9.31 -15.30
N PRO A 67 7.25 -9.88 -16.50
CA PRO A 67 6.53 -9.40 -17.66
C PRO A 67 5.05 -9.48 -17.31
N LEU A 68 4.39 -8.32 -17.22
CA LEU A 68 2.94 -8.29 -17.12
C LEU A 68 2.41 -9.09 -18.31
N PRO A 69 1.45 -10.01 -18.10
CA PRO A 69 0.85 -10.69 -19.24
C PRO A 69 0.32 -9.61 -20.18
N PRO A 70 0.54 -9.74 -21.50
CA PRO A 70 0.05 -8.74 -22.44
C PRO A 70 -1.45 -8.59 -22.23
N ILE A 71 -1.89 -7.39 -21.83
CA ILE A 71 -3.30 -7.05 -21.68
C ILE A 71 -3.88 -7.02 -23.09
N THR A 72 -4.29 -8.19 -23.55
CA THR A 72 -4.98 -8.33 -24.83
C THR A 72 -6.41 -7.88 -24.58
N ARG A 73 -6.80 -6.74 -25.15
CA ARG A 73 -8.17 -6.25 -25.13
C ARG A 73 -9.03 -7.17 -25.99
N ALA A 74 -9.49 -8.28 -25.42
CA ALA A 74 -10.56 -9.06 -26.02
C ALA A 74 -11.85 -8.25 -25.85
N SER A 75 -12.43 -7.79 -26.95
CA SER A 75 -13.79 -7.29 -26.96
C SER A 75 -14.73 -8.45 -26.63
N ILE A 76 -15.10 -8.59 -25.36
CA ILE A 76 -16.17 -9.48 -24.95
C ILE A 76 -17.47 -8.84 -25.47
N GLY A 77 -17.94 -9.31 -26.62
CA GLY A 77 -19.27 -8.96 -27.10
C GLY A 77 -20.29 -9.54 -26.12
N TYR A 78 -20.99 -8.68 -25.39
CA TYR A 78 -22.16 -9.10 -24.62
C TYR A 78 -23.25 -9.54 -25.60
N PRO A 79 -23.82 -10.75 -25.47
CA PRO A 79 -25.01 -11.09 -26.23
C PRO A 79 -26.11 -10.12 -25.82
N ARG A 80 -26.64 -9.38 -26.80
CA ARG A 80 -27.90 -8.66 -26.64
C ARG A 80 -29.00 -9.69 -26.77
N GLU A 81 -29.65 -9.98 -25.66
CA GLU A 81 -31.03 -10.48 -25.61
C GLU A 81 -31.88 -9.46 -24.85
#